data_AF-A0A352F6G9-F1
#
_entry.id   AF-A0A352F6G9-F1
#
_cell.length_a   1.000
_cell.length_b   1.000
_cell.length_c   1.000
_cell.angle_alpha   90.00
_cell.angle_beta   90.00
_cell.angle_gamma   90.00
#
_symmetry.space_group_name_H-M   'P 1'
#
loop_
_entity.id
_entity.type
_entity.pdbx_description
1 polymer ?
#
loop_
_entity_poly.entity_id
_entity_poly.type
_entity_poly.pdbx_seq_one_letter_code
_entity_poly.pdbx_strand_id
1 'polypeptide(L)' 'FQAADIRMLFPQKHPTEISKMIKWLRDKDLIIGIDENARRYSINLENKYLVKMVVGKLERGGFIPVS' A
#
# COMPACT_ATOMS: atom_id res chain seq x y z
N PHE A 1 0.73 7.32 5.23
CA PHE A 1 1.42 6.37 6.13
C PHE A 1 2.93 6.49 5.96
N GLN A 2 3.70 5.97 6.92
CA GLN A 2 5.16 5.95 6.95
C GLN A 2 5.66 4.54 7.34
N ALA A 3 6.99 4.34 7.33
CA ALA A 3 7.58 3.03 7.65
C ALA A 3 7.21 2.51 9.05
N ALA A 4 7.07 3.42 10.02
CA ALA A 4 6.65 3.06 11.39
C ALA A 4 5.25 2.43 11.41
N ASP A 5 4.31 2.96 10.62
CA ASP A 5 2.94 2.43 10.54
C ASP A 5 2.94 0.99 9.98
N ILE A 6 3.79 0.72 8.98
CA ILE A 6 3.94 -0.64 8.42
C ILE A 6 4.55 -1.58 9.46
N ARG A 7 5.50 -1.11 10.26
CA ARG A 7 6.11 -1.90 11.34
C ARG A 7 5.07 -2.32 12.39
N MET A 8 4.05 -1.50 12.65
CA MET A 8 2.96 -1.88 13.56
C MET A 8 2.14 -3.06 13.02
N LEU A 9 1.97 -3.17 11.70
CA LEU A 9 1.26 -4.28 11.05
C LEU A 9 2.12 -5.55 10.93
N PHE A 10 3.45 -5.39 10.87
CA PHE A 10 4.42 -6.47 10.72
C PHE A 10 5.56 -6.36 11.74
N PRO A 11 5.27 -6.50 13.05
CA PRO A 11 6.24 -6.22 14.11
C PRO A 11 7.50 -7.12 14.07
N GLN A 12 7.37 -8.32 13.52
CA GLN A 12 8.44 -9.30 13.36
C GLN A 12 9.38 -9.04 12.17
N LYS A 13 9.05 -8.09 11.28
CA LYS A 13 9.88 -7.82 10.09
C LYS A 13 11.01 -6.85 10.40
N HIS A 14 12.18 -7.11 9.80
CA HIS A 14 13.31 -6.20 9.93
C HIS A 14 13.06 -4.87 9.19
N PRO A 15 13.61 -3.74 9.68
CA PRO A 15 13.45 -2.43 9.02
C PRO A 15 13.87 -2.41 7.54
N THR A 16 14.88 -3.20 7.17
CA THR A 16 15.34 -3.35 5.79
C THR A 16 14.30 -4.02 4.90
N GLU A 17 13.55 -5.00 5.42
CA GLU A 17 12.44 -5.61 4.68
C GLU A 17 11.31 -4.60 4.47
N ILE A 18 10.95 -3.83 5.50
CA ILE A 18 9.94 -2.76 5.38
C ILE A 18 10.36 -1.75 4.31
N SER A 19 11.64 -1.37 4.27
CA SER A 19 12.17 -0.45 3.25
C SER A 19 12.07 -1.05 1.83
N LYS A 20 12.36 -2.35 1.67
CA LYS A 20 12.18 -3.07 0.40
C LYS A 20 10.71 -3.13 -0.02
N MET A 21 9.79 -3.36 0.92
CA MET A 21 8.35 -3.35 0.66
C MET A 21 7.87 -1.98 0.17
N ILE A 22 8.26 -0.90 0.85
CA ILE A 22 7.92 0.48 0.45
C ILE A 22 8.49 0.79 -0.94
N LYS A 23 9.73 0.38 -1.22
CA LYS A 23 10.32 0.53 -2.56
C LYS A 23 9.49 -0.21 -3.60
N TRP A 24 9.18 -1.49 -3.37
CA TRP A 24 8.38 -2.29 -4.29
C TRP A 24 6.99 -1.69 -4.56
N LEU A 25 6.31 -1.19 -3.51
CA LEU A 25 5.00 -0.53 -3.65
C LEU A 25 5.08 0.73 -4.54
N ARG A 26 6.16 1.51 -4.40
CA ARG A 26 6.42 2.70 -5.21
C ARG A 26 6.79 2.35 -6.64
N ASP A 27 7.65 1.35 -6.84
CA ASP A 27 8.05 0.87 -8.16
C ASP A 27 6.85 0.31 -8.95
N LYS A 28 5.81 -0.13 -8.25
CA LYS A 28 4.52 -0.57 -8.81
C LYS A 28 3.47 0.54 -8.91
N ASP A 29 3.85 1.77 -8.57
CA ASP A 29 2.96 2.93 -8.56
C ASP A 29 1.67 2.71 -7.73
N LEU A 30 1.78 1.91 -6.66
CA LEU A 30 0.67 1.63 -5.75
C LEU A 30 0.61 2.67 -4.62
N ILE A 31 1.71 3.37 -4.39
CA ILE A 31 1.84 4.43 -3.38
C ILE A 31 2.64 5.59 -3.98
N ILE A 32 2.31 6.80 -3.58
CA ILE A 32 3.00 8.04 -3.98
C ILE A 32 3.59 8.74 -2.77
N GLY A 33 4.72 9.43 -2.95
CA GLY A 33 5.26 10.31 -1.93
C GLY A 33 4.38 11.55 -1.79
N ILE A 34 4.09 11.96 -0.54
CA ILE A 34 3.28 13.17 -0.27
C ILE A 34 4.17 14.42 -0.24
N ASP A 35 5.39 14.29 0.30
CA ASP A 35 6.41 15.34 0.27
C ASP A 35 7.72 14.75 -0.24
N GLU A 36 8.50 15.54 -0.99
CA GLU A 36 9.80 15.09 -1.50
C GLU A 36 10.80 14.75 -0.39
N ASN A 37 10.68 15.41 0.77
CA ASN A 37 11.62 15.26 1.90
C ASN A 37 11.06 14.49 3.10
N ALA A 38 9.74 14.39 3.25
CA ALA A 38 9.15 13.60 4.33
C ALA A 38 8.86 12.21 3.76
N ARG A 39 9.44 11.15 4.35
CA ARG A 39 9.20 9.74 4.01
C ARG A 39 7.76 9.30 4.37
N ARG A 40 6.79 10.00 3.80
CA ARG A 40 5.34 9.88 3.97
C ARG A 40 4.74 9.53 2.62
N TYR A 41 3.89 8.53 2.64
CA TYR A 41 3.30 7.93 1.44
C TYR A 41 1.78 7.96 1.53
N SER A 42 1.14 8.24 0.39
CA SER A 42 -0.31 8.04 0.19
C SER A 42 -0.53 6.82 -0.70
N ILE A 43 -1.70 6.19 -0.58
CA ILE A 43 -2.12 5.10 -1.47
C ILE A 43 -2.54 5.72 -2.81
N ASN A 44 -2.00 5.20 -3.92
CA ASN A 44 -2.35 5.66 -5.26
C ASN A 44 -3.65 4.98 -5.76
N LEU A 45 -4.80 5.56 -5.42
CA LEU A 45 -6.11 5.07 -5.88
C LEU A 45 -6.42 5.42 -7.34
N GLU A 46 -5.57 6.20 -8.02
CA GLU A 46 -5.68 6.42 -9.47
C GLU A 46 -5.12 5.22 -10.27
N ASN A 47 -4.33 4.37 -9.61
CA ASN A 47 -3.80 3.14 -10.19
C ASN A 47 -4.94 2.13 -10.43
N LYS A 48 -5.34 1.96 -11.70
CA LYS A 48 -6.41 1.04 -12.13
C LYS A 48 -6.21 -0.40 -11.65
N TYR A 49 -4.96 -0.86 -11.56
CA TYR A 49 -4.64 -2.20 -11.07
C TYR A 49 -4.94 -2.31 -9.57
N LEU A 50 -4.52 -1.32 -8.77
CA LEU A 50 -4.81 -1.28 -7.34
C LEU A 50 -6.32 -1.25 -7.09
N VAL A 51 -7.06 -0.38 -7.80
CA VAL A 51 -8.51 -0.27 -7.67
C VAL A 51 -9.18 -1.61 -7.99
N LYS A 52 -8.84 -2.25 -9.11
CA LYS A 52 -9.39 -3.56 -9.48
C LYS A 52 -9.11 -4.62 -8.43
N MET A 53 -7.91 -4.62 -7.85
CA MET A 53 -7.54 -5.57 -6.80
C MET A 53 -8.35 -5.34 -5.51
N VAL A 54 -8.49 -4.08 -5.09
CA VAL A 54 -9.25 -3.68 -3.90
C VAL A 54 -10.72 -4.04 -4.08
N VAL A 55 -11.34 -3.66 -5.20
CA VAL A 55 -12.72 -4.03 -5.54
C VAL A 55 -12.90 -5.55 -5.49
N GLY A 56 -12.04 -6.31 -6.17
CA GLY A 56 -12.14 -7.77 -6.15
C GLY A 56 -11.93 -8.40 -4.77
N LYS A 57 -11.17 -7.76 -3.87
CA LYS A 57 -11.05 -8.20 -2.46
C LYS A 57 -12.31 -7.90 -1.67
N LEU A 58 -12.93 -6.74 -1.90
CA LEU A 58 -14.19 -6.36 -1.26
C LEU A 58 -15.34 -7.26 -1.71
N GLU A 59 -15.44 -7.56 -3.00
CA GLU A 59 -16.41 -8.51 -3.57
C GLU A 59 -16.28 -9.89 -2.93
N ARG A 60 -15.07 -10.47 -2.93
CA ARG A 60 -14.82 -11.79 -2.30
C ARG A 60 -15.05 -11.80 -0.80
N GLY A 61 -14.91 -10.66 -0.14
CA GLY A 61 -15.22 -10.50 1.28
C GLY A 61 -16.70 -10.28 1.57
N GLY A 62 -17.55 -10.16 0.55
CA GLY A 62 -18.98 -9.86 0.70
C GLY A 62 -19.27 -8.43 1.16
N PHE A 63 -18.29 -7.52 1.09
CA PHE A 63 -18.46 -6.12 1.48
C PHE A 63 -19.22 -5.32 0.42
N ILE A 64 -19.15 -5.75 -0.83
CA ILE A 64 -19.88 -5.19 -1.97
C ILE A 64 -20.41 -6.32 -2.88
N PRO A 65 -21.46 -6.08 -3.68
CA PRO A 65 -21.93 -7.05 -4.66
C PRO A 65 -20.86 -7.38 -5.69
N VAL A 66 -20.83 -8.64 -6.15
CA VAL A 66 -19.97 -9.08 -7.25
C VAL A 66 -20.49 -8.47 -8.55
N SER A 67 -19.63 -7.74 -9.27
CA SER A 67 -19.94 -7.10 -10.55
C SER A 67 -19.72 -7.97 -11.79
#